data_AF-A0A0W0GK32-F1
#
_entry.id   AF-A0A0W0GK32-F1
#
_cell.length_a   1.000
_cell.length_b   1.000
_cell.length_c   1.000
_cell.angle_alpha   90.00
_cell.angle_beta   90.00
_cell.angle_gamma   90.00
#
_symmetry.space_group_name_H-M   'P 1'
#
loop_
_entity.id
_entity.type
_entity.pdbx_description
1 polymer ?
#
loop_
_entity_poly.entity_id
_entity_poly.type
_entity_poly.pdbx_seq_one_letter_code
_entity_poly.pdbx_strand_id
1 'polypeptide(L)'
;MASALKVKNAEAIPIIKFAHEHGFIIHAMGYEYYLNGVKRFGHCPCDKMRPACPCPQSIEEVESKGHCLCGLFWKDYGVYLKEKYGR
;
A
#
# COMPACT_ATOMS: atom_id res chain seq x y z
N MET A 1 -14.92 -28.59 -4.24
CA MET A 1 -15.04 -27.58 -5.32
C MET A 1 -14.36 -26.28 -4.89
N ALA A 2 -13.09 -26.09 -5.25
CA ALA A 2 -12.32 -24.90 -4.87
C ALA A 2 -12.45 -23.83 -5.97
N SER A 3 -13.61 -23.16 -6.04
CA SER A 3 -13.94 -22.25 -7.14
C SER A 3 -14.67 -21.01 -6.63
N ALA A 4 -13.92 -19.96 -6.29
CA ALA A 4 -14.36 -18.55 -6.23
C ALA A 4 -13.25 -17.61 -5.74
N LEU A 5 -12.37 -18.08 -4.83
CA LEU A 5 -11.30 -17.26 -4.24
C LEU A 5 -10.05 -17.11 -5.12
N LYS A 6 -9.87 -17.97 -6.13
CA LYS A 6 -8.57 -18.14 -6.82
C LYS A 6 -8.23 -17.08 -7.88
N VAL A 7 -9.16 -16.18 -8.27
CA VAL A 7 -8.96 -15.35 -9.48
C VAL A 7 -8.99 -13.84 -9.23
N LYS A 8 -9.43 -13.36 -8.07
CA LYS A 8 -9.55 -11.90 -7.82
C LYS A 8 -8.25 -11.19 -7.39
N ASN A 9 -7.19 -11.92 -7.05
CA ASN A 9 -6.06 -11.37 -6.27
C ASN A 9 -4.67 -11.51 -6.88
N ALA A 10 -4.50 -11.98 -8.13
CA ALA A 10 -3.15 -12.13 -8.72
C ALA A 10 -2.34 -10.82 -8.69
N GLU A 11 -3.02 -9.69 -8.87
CA GLU A 11 -2.43 -8.34 -8.85
C GLU A 11 -2.20 -7.80 -7.42
N ALA A 12 -2.86 -8.38 -6.41
CA ALA A 12 -2.63 -8.02 -5.00
C ALA A 12 -1.40 -8.74 -4.42
N ILE A 13 -0.96 -9.84 -5.05
CA ILE A 13 0.19 -10.65 -4.59
C ILE A 13 1.47 -9.80 -4.45
N PRO A 14 1.88 -8.95 -5.42
CA PRO A 14 3.09 -8.15 -5.28
C PRO A 14 3.02 -7.16 -4.11
N ILE A 15 1.87 -6.54 -3.88
CA ILE A 15 1.66 -5.59 -2.77
C ILE A 15 1.73 -6.29 -1.43
N ILE A 16 1.07 -7.44 -1.30
CA ILE A 16 1.07 -8.25 -0.06
C ILE A 16 2.48 -8.79 0.21
N LYS A 17 3.17 -9.30 -0.80
CA LYS A 17 4.56 -9.77 -0.67
C LYS A 17 5.48 -8.67 -0.20
N PHE A 18 5.42 -7.50 -0.86
CA PHE A 18 6.22 -6.35 -0.47
C PHE A 18 5.97 -5.91 0.97
N ALA A 19 4.69 -5.80 1.37
CA ALA A 19 4.36 -5.46 2.75
C ALA A 19 4.92 -6.49 3.75
N HIS A 20 4.79 -7.79 3.44
CA HIS A 20 5.31 -8.86 4.28
C HIS A 20 6.84 -8.85 4.36
N GLU A 21 7.54 -8.68 3.24
CA GLU A 21 9.01 -8.63 3.16
C GLU A 21 9.60 -7.49 4.00
N HIS A 22 8.89 -6.38 4.10
CA HIS A 22 9.34 -5.20 4.85
C HIS A 22 8.67 -5.01 6.21
N GLY A 23 7.80 -5.94 6.64
CA GLY A 23 7.08 -5.85 7.91
C GLY A 23 6.08 -4.69 7.98
N PHE A 24 5.58 -4.22 6.84
CA PHE A 24 4.59 -3.16 6.76
C PHE A 24 3.17 -3.72 6.88
N ILE A 25 2.24 -2.87 7.33
CA ILE A 25 0.81 -3.15 7.26
C ILE A 25 0.20 -2.43 6.06
N ILE A 26 -0.81 -3.06 5.45
CA ILE A 26 -1.60 -2.46 4.36
C ILE A 26 -2.89 -1.92 4.96
N HIS A 27 -3.15 -0.62 4.77
CA HIS A 27 -4.39 -0.02 5.27
C HIS A 27 -5.49 0.02 4.20
N ALA A 28 -6.73 -0.30 4.56
CA ALA A 28 -7.85 -0.41 3.64
C ALA A 28 -8.11 0.88 2.83
N MET A 29 -8.08 2.04 3.48
CA MET A 29 -8.24 3.33 2.78
C MET A 29 -7.13 3.59 1.75
N GLY A 30 -5.88 3.23 2.10
CA GLY A 30 -4.75 3.36 1.17
C GLY A 30 -4.84 2.35 0.02
N TYR A 31 -5.42 1.17 0.28
CA TYR A 31 -5.64 0.13 -0.71
C TYR A 31 -6.68 0.55 -1.75
N GLU A 32 -7.79 1.17 -1.35
CA GLU A 32 -8.77 1.72 -2.30
C GLU A 32 -8.17 2.84 -3.15
N TYR A 33 -7.39 3.73 -2.53
CA TYR A 33 -6.71 4.80 -3.24
C TYR A 33 -5.68 4.26 -4.25
N TYR A 34 -4.93 3.22 -3.86
CA TYR A 34 -4.02 2.47 -4.73
C TYR A 34 -4.75 1.85 -5.92
N LEU A 35 -5.87 1.15 -5.70
CA LEU A 35 -6.64 0.52 -6.76
C LEU A 35 -7.16 1.56 -7.76
N ASN A 36 -7.68 2.69 -7.27
CA ASN A 36 -8.20 3.75 -8.13
C ASN A 36 -7.10 4.52 -8.88
N GLY A 37 -5.88 4.56 -8.35
CA GLY A 37 -4.74 5.24 -8.95
C GLY A 37 -4.00 4.36 -9.95
N VAL A 38 -3.36 3.32 -9.43
CA VAL A 38 -2.40 2.51 -10.18
C VAL A 38 -3.11 1.73 -11.28
N LYS A 39 -4.29 1.17 -11.03
CA LYS A 39 -5.03 0.46 -12.09
C LYS A 39 -5.56 1.40 -13.16
N ARG A 40 -5.91 2.64 -12.80
CA ARG A 40 -6.54 3.58 -13.74
C ARG A 40 -5.53 4.36 -14.56
N PHE A 41 -4.40 4.73 -13.97
CA PHE A 41 -3.44 5.67 -14.56
C PHE A 41 -2.04 5.08 -14.75
N GLY A 42 -1.76 3.89 -14.20
CA GLY A 42 -0.46 3.24 -14.33
C GLY A 42 0.66 3.91 -13.53
N HIS A 43 0.34 4.66 -12.48
CA HIS A 43 1.33 5.31 -11.59
C HIS A 43 0.77 5.48 -10.16
N CYS A 44 1.61 5.88 -9.19
CA CYS A 44 1.14 6.18 -7.84
C CYS A 44 0.05 7.26 -7.91
N PRO A 45 -1.09 7.09 -7.21
CA PRO A 45 -2.11 8.15 -7.14
C PRO A 45 -1.59 9.41 -6.43
N CYS A 46 -0.49 9.29 -5.69
CA CYS A 46 0.16 10.39 -4.98
C CYS A 46 1.12 11.21 -5.85
N ASP A 47 1.70 10.58 -6.89
CA ASP A 47 2.80 11.14 -7.66
C ASP A 47 2.90 10.43 -9.02
N LYS A 48 2.64 11.18 -10.09
CA LYS A 48 2.69 10.69 -11.48
C LYS A 48 4.09 10.27 -11.93
N MET A 49 5.15 10.72 -11.24
CA MET A 49 6.53 10.35 -11.55
C MET A 49 6.91 8.97 -10.99
N ARG A 50 6.01 8.31 -10.25
CA ARG A 50 6.21 6.96 -9.70
C ARG A 50 5.36 5.96 -10.52
N PRO A 51 5.89 5.39 -11.61
CA PRO A 51 5.12 4.58 -12.57
C PRO A 51 4.74 3.19 -12.04
N ALA A 52 5.20 2.79 -10.86
CA ALA A 52 4.93 1.48 -10.31
C ALA A 52 4.62 1.56 -8.81
N CYS A 53 3.83 0.62 -8.33
CA CYS A 53 3.60 0.38 -6.92
C CYS A 53 3.68 -1.14 -6.68
N PRO A 54 4.51 -1.62 -5.73
CA PRO A 54 5.26 -0.84 -4.74
C PRO A 54 6.35 0.04 -5.36
N CYS A 55 6.50 1.26 -4.85
CA CYS A 55 7.56 2.16 -5.31
C CYS A 55 8.76 2.06 -4.35
N PRO A 56 10.01 2.12 -4.82
CA PRO A 56 11.18 2.02 -3.95
C PRO A 56 11.17 3.05 -2.81
N GLN A 57 10.67 4.26 -3.08
CA GLN A 57 10.54 5.35 -2.12
C GLN A 57 9.64 4.99 -0.93
N SER A 58 8.70 4.05 -1.10
CA SER A 58 7.78 3.68 -0.02
C SER A 58 8.50 3.05 1.17
N ILE A 59 9.66 2.41 0.97
CA ILE A 59 10.45 1.84 2.08
C ILE A 59 10.96 2.97 2.97
N GLU A 60 11.71 3.91 2.39
CA GLU A 60 12.28 5.05 3.12
C GLU A 60 11.19 5.93 3.76
N GLU A 61 10.08 6.13 3.07
CA GLU A 61 8.95 6.90 3.61
C GLU A 61 8.33 6.21 4.82
N VAL A 62 8.11 4.88 4.76
CA VAL A 62 7.56 4.12 5.89
C VAL A 62 8.54 4.10 7.06
N GLU A 63 9.84 3.95 6.81
CA GLU A 63 10.86 3.94 7.85
C GLU A 63 11.01 5.30 8.55
N SER A 64 11.01 6.39 7.78
CA SER A 64 11.25 7.76 8.26
C SER A 64 9.99 8.46 8.81
N LYS A 65 8.84 8.27 8.16
CA LYS A 65 7.58 8.97 8.48
C LYS A 65 6.53 8.04 9.08
N GLY A 66 6.73 6.74 8.98
CA GLY A 66 5.79 5.74 9.49
C GLY A 66 4.73 5.30 8.47
N HIS A 67 4.68 5.92 7.29
CA HIS A 67 3.82 5.51 6.19
C HIS A 67 4.37 5.99 4.83
N CYS A 68 3.97 5.32 3.74
CA CYS A 68 4.28 5.81 2.39
C CYS A 68 3.38 7.00 2.03
N LEU A 69 3.78 7.79 1.03
CA LEU A 69 3.10 9.06 0.70
C LEU A 69 1.60 8.90 0.41
N CYS A 70 1.19 7.83 -0.26
CA CYS A 70 -0.21 7.54 -0.57
C CYS A 70 -0.99 6.87 0.58
N GLY A 71 -0.33 6.53 1.69
CA GLY A 71 -0.96 5.87 2.84
C GLY A 71 -1.37 4.41 2.59
N LEU A 72 -0.80 3.74 1.58
CA LEU A 72 -1.01 2.31 1.35
C LEU A 72 -0.29 1.46 2.39
N PHE A 73 1.02 1.69 2.55
CA PHE A 73 1.90 0.99 3.48
C PHE A 73 2.11 1.84 4.73
N TRP A 74 2.03 1.20 5.89
CA TRP A 74 2.29 1.80 7.20
C TRP A 74 3.26 0.93 7.98
N LYS A 75 4.03 1.56 8.85
CA LYS A 75 5.01 0.89 9.72
C LYS A 75 4.34 -0.07 10.68
N ASP A 76 3.28 0.40 11.33
CA ASP A 76 2.43 -0.41 12.21
C ASP A 76 1.08 0.29 12.44
N TYR A 77 0.18 -0.40 13.14
CA TYR A 77 -1.17 0.10 13.39
C TYR A 77 -1.18 1.27 14.40
N GLY A 78 -0.21 1.32 15.32
CA GLY A 78 -0.07 2.42 16.27
C GLY A 78 0.26 3.74 15.58
N VAL A 79 1.17 3.72 14.61
CA VAL A 79 1.47 4.89 13.77
C VAL A 79 0.22 5.37 13.03
N TYR A 80 -0.54 4.44 12.43
CA TYR A 80 -1.79 4.78 11.76
C TYR A 80 -2.79 5.45 12.70
N LEU A 81 -3.01 4.87 13.89
CA LEU A 81 -3.93 5.40 14.87
C LEU A 81 -3.51 6.79 15.37
N LYS A 82 -2.21 6.98 15.61
CA LYS A 82 -1.66 8.25 16.07
C LYS A 82 -1.84 9.35 15.05
N GLU A 83 -1.57 9.09 13.76
CA GLU A 83 -1.69 10.10 12.73
C GLU A 83 -3.14 10.46 12.40
N LYS A 84 -4.03 9.47 12.30
CA LYS A 84 -5.43 9.72 11.89
C LYS A 84 -6.34 10.13 13.04
N TYR A 85 -6.03 9.72 14.27
CA TYR A 85 -6.92 9.92 15.42
C TYR A 85 -6.24 10.57 16.63
N GLY A 86 -4.92 10.84 16.58
CA GLY A 86 -4.19 11.45 17.69
C GLY A 86 -4.08 10.56 18.93
N ARG A 87 -4.22 9.24 18.79
CA ARG A 87 -4.26 8.26 19.88
C ARG A 87 -2.98 7.45 19.98
#